data_AF-A0A7S4D794-F1
#
_entry.id   AF-A0A7S4D794-F1
#
_cell.length_a   1.000
_cell.length_b   1.000
_cell.length_c   1.000
_cell.angle_alpha   90.00
_cell.angle_beta   90.00
_cell.angle_gamma   90.00
#
_symmetry.space_group_name_H-M   'P 1'
#
loop_
_entity.id
_entity.type
_entity.pdbx_description
1 polymer ?
#
loop_
_entity_poly.entity_id
_entity_poly.type
_entity_poly.pdbx_seq_one_letter_code
_entity_poly.pdbx_strand_id
1 'polypeptide(L)'
;MIGGALIAACRDLAFDLHGYVLIFANDVFTALYGVTMKKRLSTGVKMSKMDLLFYNSLISSVGMGLLLSLALPEELARALAHEGLRRPSYATALLLLAMGLGSVLNYAIFVCTSVNSALTTAVVGCLKNVATTFLGMLLGDYIFAWVNFIGINISLFGSLVYSYGKFTED
;
A
#
# COMPACT_ATOMS: atom_id res chain seq x y z
N MET A 1 2.93 6.87 -16.29
CA MET A 1 2.55 5.91 -15.24
C MET A 1 1.58 4.85 -15.77
N ILE A 2 0.33 5.20 -16.12
CA ILE A 2 -0.71 4.24 -16.57
C ILE A 2 -0.27 3.38 -17.76
N GLY A 3 0.29 3.98 -18.82
CA GLY A 3 0.76 3.23 -19.99
C GLY A 3 1.85 2.19 -19.67
N GLY A 4 2.77 2.51 -18.77
CA GLY A 4 3.79 1.57 -18.31
C GLY A 4 3.20 0.40 -17.51
N ALA A 5 2.22 0.67 -16.65
CA ALA A 5 1.50 -0.36 -15.89
C ALA A 5 0.72 -1.32 -16.81
N LEU A 6 0.06 -0.80 -17.86
CA LEU A 6 -0.64 -1.64 -18.84
C LEU A 6 0.33 -2.55 -19.61
N ILE A 7 1.47 -2.00 -20.06
CA ILE A 7 2.51 -2.78 -20.76
C ILE A 7 3.06 -3.86 -19.82
N ALA A 8 3.25 -3.55 -18.55
CA ALA A 8 3.69 -4.51 -17.55
C ALA A 8 2.71 -5.68 -17.38
N ALA A 9 1.41 -5.38 -17.30
CA ALA A 9 0.35 -6.37 -17.15
C ALA A 9 0.17 -7.28 -18.39
N CYS A 10 0.44 -6.79 -19.61
CA CYS A 10 0.25 -7.57 -20.85
C CYS A 10 1.11 -8.84 -20.94
N ARG A 11 2.23 -8.92 -20.22
CA ARG A 11 3.10 -10.10 -20.16
C ARG A 11 3.39 -10.50 -18.73
N ASP A 12 2.38 -10.41 -17.87
CA ASP A 12 2.44 -11.01 -16.56
C ASP A 12 2.26 -12.53 -16.68
N LEU A 13 3.33 -13.28 -16.42
CA LEU A 13 3.34 -14.75 -16.45
C LEU A 13 2.57 -15.35 -15.27
N ALA A 14 2.29 -14.55 -14.22
CA ALA A 14 1.54 -14.95 -13.03
C ALA A 14 0.11 -14.40 -13.04
N PHE A 15 -0.47 -14.17 -14.23
CA PHE A 15 -1.80 -13.59 -14.36
C PHE A 15 -2.89 -14.41 -13.65
N ASP A 16 -3.51 -13.79 -12.64
CA ASP A 16 -4.71 -14.27 -11.97
C ASP A 16 -5.80 -13.19 -11.98
N LEU A 17 -6.91 -13.45 -12.68
CA LEU A 17 -7.99 -12.47 -12.84
C LEU A 17 -8.56 -12.05 -11.47
N HIS A 18 -8.67 -12.98 -10.53
CA HIS A 18 -9.21 -12.69 -9.21
C HIS A 18 -8.30 -11.72 -8.44
N GLY A 19 -6.99 -11.98 -8.41
CA GLY A 19 -5.98 -11.07 -7.85
C GLY A 19 -5.99 -9.68 -8.49
N TYR A 20 -6.09 -9.60 -9.82
CA TYR A 20 -6.14 -8.30 -10.53
C TYR A 20 -7.39 -7.48 -10.18
N VAL A 21 -8.56 -8.11 -10.06
CA VAL A 21 -9.80 -7.43 -9.62
C VAL A 21 -9.66 -6.92 -8.19
N LEU A 22 -9.05 -7.69 -7.29
CA LEU A 22 -8.81 -7.28 -5.91
C LEU A 22 -7.82 -6.10 -5.83
N ILE A 23 -6.75 -6.10 -6.63
CA ILE A 23 -5.80 -4.98 -6.72
C ILE A 23 -6.51 -3.71 -7.21
N PHE A 24 -7.31 -3.82 -8.28
CA PHE A 24 -8.05 -2.68 -8.80
C PHE A 24 -9.05 -2.12 -7.78
N ALA A 25 -9.78 -2.99 -7.07
CA ALA A 25 -10.66 -2.57 -5.98
C ALA A 25 -9.88 -1.89 -4.84
N ASN A 26 -8.71 -2.41 -4.47
CA ASN A 26 -7.82 -1.80 -3.48
C ASN A 26 -7.39 -0.39 -3.87
N ASP A 27 -7.02 -0.18 -5.14
CA ASP A 27 -6.62 1.15 -5.64
C ASP A 27 -7.78 2.15 -5.57
N VAL A 28 -9.01 1.73 -5.91
CA VAL A 28 -10.21 2.58 -5.80
C VAL A 28 -10.46 2.97 -4.35
N PHE A 29 -10.46 2.01 -3.42
CA PHE A 29 -10.68 2.31 -1.99
C PHE A 29 -9.56 3.19 -1.41
N THR A 30 -8.31 2.96 -1.81
CA THR A 30 -7.15 3.75 -1.36
C THR A 30 -7.23 5.18 -1.87
N ALA A 31 -7.64 5.38 -3.13
CA ALA A 31 -7.86 6.71 -3.70
C ALA A 31 -9.00 7.46 -2.98
N LEU A 32 -10.14 6.79 -2.76
CA LEU A 32 -11.27 7.37 -2.02
C LEU A 32 -10.88 7.74 -0.59
N TYR A 33 -10.13 6.87 0.09
CA TYR A 33 -9.58 7.12 1.41
C TYR A 33 -8.66 8.34 1.40
N GLY A 34 -7.70 8.42 0.48
CA GLY A 34 -6.76 9.55 0.37
C GLY A 34 -7.47 10.89 0.14
N VAL A 35 -8.47 10.93 -0.76
CA VAL A 35 -9.25 12.13 -1.03
C VAL A 35 -10.10 12.53 0.18
N THR A 36 -10.77 11.57 0.82
CA THR A 36 -11.59 11.83 2.02
C THR A 36 -10.73 12.33 3.17
N MET A 37 -9.57 11.72 3.37
CA MET A 37 -8.57 12.09 4.37
C MET A 37 -8.09 13.53 4.16
N LYS A 38 -7.69 13.88 2.93
CA LYS A 38 -7.25 15.25 2.61
C LYS A 38 -8.38 16.26 2.79
N LYS A 39 -9.61 15.91 2.40
CA LYS A 39 -10.78 16.76 2.62
C LYS A 39 -10.95 17.04 4.12
N ARG A 40 -10.98 16.00 4.97
CA ARG A 40 -11.10 16.13 6.43
C ARG A 40 -9.98 16.97 7.05
N LEU A 41 -8.74 16.83 6.58
CA LEU A 41 -7.59 17.65 6.98
C LEU A 41 -7.77 19.13 6.59
N SER A 42 -8.35 19.41 5.43
CA SER A 42 -8.57 20.78 4.93
C SER A 42 -9.79 21.49 5.55
N THR A 43 -10.83 20.76 5.95
CA THR A 43 -12.07 21.37 6.48
C THR A 43 -11.95 21.86 7.93
N GLY A 44 -10.76 21.80 8.54
CA GLY A 44 -10.51 22.37 9.86
C GLY A 44 -11.44 21.82 10.96
N VAL A 45 -11.81 20.54 10.87
CA VAL A 45 -12.53 19.88 11.98
C VAL A 45 -11.67 20.04 13.24
N LYS A 46 -12.28 20.41 14.38
CA LYS A 46 -11.63 20.61 15.70
C LYS A 46 -11.01 19.33 16.29
N MET A 47 -10.32 18.53 15.49
CA MET A 47 -9.63 17.32 15.91
C MET A 47 -8.14 17.51 15.61
N SER A 48 -7.29 17.15 16.57
CA SER A 48 -5.86 17.15 16.34
C SER A 48 -5.52 16.15 15.23
N LYS A 49 -4.46 16.42 14.47
CA LYS A 49 -3.94 15.52 13.43
C LYS A 49 -3.70 14.10 13.97
N MET A 50 -3.26 14.01 15.23
CA MET A 50 -3.02 12.74 15.91
C MET A 50 -4.32 12.02 16.30
N ASP A 51 -5.37 12.76 16.70
CA ASP A 51 -6.68 12.17 17.01
C ASP A 51 -7.26 11.52 15.76
N LEU A 52 -7.14 12.20 14.62
CA LEU A 52 -7.65 11.70 13.35
C LEU A 52 -6.92 10.42 12.91
N LEU A 53 -5.59 10.36 13.09
CA LEU A 53 -4.81 9.15 12.84
C LEU A 53 -5.18 8.02 13.81
N PHE A 54 -5.42 8.34 15.08
CA PHE A 54 -5.82 7.38 16.11
C PHE A 54 -7.17 6.76 15.80
N TYR A 55 -8.21 7.57 15.54
CA TYR A 55 -9.54 7.05 15.20
C TYR A 55 -9.55 6.22 13.94
N ASN A 56 -8.81 6.66 12.92
CA ASN A 56 -8.65 5.90 11.68
C ASN A 56 -8.03 4.52 11.94
N SER A 57 -6.92 4.47 12.68
CA SER A 57 -6.24 3.22 12.98
C SER A 57 -7.09 2.29 13.85
N LEU A 58 -7.83 2.85 14.81
CA LEU A 58 -8.71 2.10 15.71
C LEU A 58 -9.91 1.51 14.97
N ILE A 59 -10.61 2.31 14.16
CA ILE A 59 -11.76 1.82 13.39
C ILE A 59 -11.30 0.79 12.36
N SER A 60 -10.16 1.03 11.70
CA SER A 60 -9.61 0.10 10.72
C SER A 60 -9.17 -1.22 11.36
N SER A 61 -8.59 -1.20 12.56
CA SER A 61 -8.18 -2.43 13.25
C SER A 61 -9.39 -3.25 13.71
N VAL A 62 -10.41 -2.62 14.27
CA VAL A 62 -11.67 -3.28 14.65
C VAL A 62 -12.40 -3.82 13.42
N GLY A 63 -12.50 -3.00 12.37
CA GLY A 63 -13.15 -3.39 11.12
C GLY A 63 -12.45 -4.56 10.43
N MET A 64 -11.12 -4.54 10.37
CA MET A 64 -10.36 -5.64 9.79
C MET A 64 -10.46 -6.92 10.65
N GLY A 65 -10.42 -6.80 11.98
CA GLY A 65 -10.62 -7.94 12.87
C GLY A 65 -12.00 -8.58 12.73
N LEU A 66 -13.04 -7.75 12.59
CA LEU A 66 -14.40 -8.23 12.33
C LEU A 66 -14.51 -8.90 10.95
N LEU A 67 -13.91 -8.30 9.92
CA LEU A 67 -13.93 -8.84 8.56
C LEU A 67 -13.21 -10.20 8.49
N LEU A 68 -12.05 -10.33 9.14
CA LEU A 68 -11.31 -11.59 9.21
C LEU A 68 -12.11 -12.67 9.95
N SER A 69 -12.74 -12.33 11.08
CA SER A 69 -13.49 -13.30 11.88
C SER A 69 -14.82 -13.74 11.24
N LEU A 70 -15.52 -12.86 10.54
CA LEU A 70 -16.83 -13.16 9.95
C LEU A 70 -16.77 -13.64 8.50
N ALA A 71 -15.92 -13.03 7.67
CA ALA A 71 -15.89 -13.31 6.23
C ALA A 71 -14.81 -14.33 5.84
N LEU A 72 -13.74 -14.45 6.64
CA LEU A 72 -12.56 -15.28 6.33
C LEU A 72 -12.11 -16.16 7.52
N PRO A 73 -13.03 -16.90 8.19
CA PRO A 73 -12.70 -17.65 9.40
C PRO A 73 -11.66 -18.75 9.15
N GLU A 74 -11.68 -19.37 7.96
CA GLU A 74 -10.71 -20.40 7.61
C GLU A 74 -9.28 -19.85 7.43
N GLU A 75 -9.13 -18.71 6.76
CA GLU A 75 -7.82 -18.08 6.57
C GLU A 75 -7.26 -17.59 7.91
N LEU A 76 -8.13 -17.07 8.78
CA LEU A 76 -7.75 -16.69 10.14
C LEU A 76 -7.29 -17.92 10.95
N ALA A 77 -8.00 -19.05 10.84
CA ALA A 77 -7.61 -20.29 11.51
C ALA A 77 -6.27 -20.83 10.99
N ARG A 78 -6.04 -20.79 9.67
CA ARG A 78 -4.75 -21.20 9.07
C ARG A 78 -3.61 -20.28 9.49
N ALA A 79 -3.84 -18.97 9.54
CA ALA A 79 -2.84 -18.00 9.99
C ALA A 79 -2.45 -18.22 11.46
N LEU A 80 -3.43 -18.49 12.33
CA LEU A 80 -3.19 -18.79 13.75
C LEU A 80 -2.55 -20.18 13.97
N ALA A 81 -2.81 -21.14 13.08
CA ALA A 81 -2.21 -22.47 13.14
C ALA A 81 -0.76 -22.53 12.61
N HIS A 82 -0.22 -21.41 12.10
CA HIS A 82 1.12 -21.37 11.53
C HIS A 82 2.19 -21.79 12.54
N GLU A 83 3.07 -22.71 12.15
CA GLU A 83 4.05 -23.32 13.06
C GLU A 83 5.02 -22.31 13.68
N GLY A 84 5.34 -21.24 12.94
CA GLY A 84 6.15 -20.13 13.46
C GLY A 84 5.50 -19.45 14.68
N LEU A 85 4.18 -19.26 14.68
CA LEU A 85 3.45 -18.62 15.78
C LEU A 85 3.43 -19.46 17.07
N ARG A 86 3.65 -20.77 16.97
CA ARG A 86 3.77 -21.66 18.15
C ARG A 86 5.05 -21.40 18.95
N ARG A 87 6.08 -20.82 18.33
CA ARG A 87 7.33 -20.45 19.02
C ARG A 87 7.19 -19.04 19.60
N PRO A 88 7.19 -18.87 20.94
CA PRO A 88 6.93 -17.57 21.56
C PRO A 88 7.96 -16.50 21.17
N SER A 89 9.21 -16.88 20.90
CA SER A 89 10.26 -15.96 20.42
C SER A 89 10.00 -15.44 19.01
N TYR A 90 9.52 -16.29 18.11
CA TYR A 90 9.18 -15.87 16.75
C TYR A 90 7.91 -15.02 16.74
N ALA A 91 6.88 -15.43 17.48
CA ALA A 91 5.62 -14.69 17.56
C ALA A 91 5.81 -13.28 18.14
N THR A 92 6.59 -13.15 19.21
CA THR A 92 6.87 -11.83 19.83
C THR A 92 7.71 -10.95 18.91
N ALA A 93 8.76 -11.49 18.28
CA ALA A 93 9.57 -10.74 17.32
C ALA A 93 8.75 -10.26 16.11
N LEU A 94 7.92 -11.14 15.54
CA LEU A 94 7.04 -10.83 14.42
C LEU A 94 6.03 -9.73 14.78
N LEU A 95 5.39 -9.85 15.94
CA LEU A 95 4.42 -8.85 16.41
C LEU A 95 5.07 -7.49 16.63
N LEU A 96 6.20 -7.44 17.33
CA LEU A 96 6.90 -6.17 17.61
C LEU A 96 7.38 -5.51 16.32
N LEU A 97 7.94 -6.29 15.39
CA LEU A 97 8.42 -5.77 14.12
C LEU A 97 7.27 -5.28 13.24
N ALA A 98 6.19 -6.05 13.15
CA ALA A 98 5.00 -5.69 12.37
C ALA A 98 4.31 -4.44 12.92
N MET A 99 4.11 -4.37 14.25
CA MET A 99 3.52 -3.19 14.89
C MET A 99 4.41 -1.96 14.73
N GLY A 100 5.73 -2.11 14.89
CA GLY A 100 6.68 -1.01 14.74
C GLY A 100 6.69 -0.46 13.30
N LEU A 101 6.99 -1.30 12.32
CA LEU A 101 7.08 -0.89 10.92
C LEU A 101 5.73 -0.43 10.35
N GLY A 102 4.64 -1.11 10.72
CA GLY A 102 3.29 -0.75 10.30
C GLY A 102 2.85 0.63 10.82
N SER A 103 3.17 0.94 12.09
CA SER A 103 2.86 2.24 12.67
C SER A 103 3.65 3.37 12.01
N VAL A 104 4.95 3.14 11.76
CA VAL A 104 5.82 4.10 11.05
C VAL A 104 5.31 4.36 9.64
N LEU A 105 4.94 3.31 8.91
CA LEU A 105 4.39 3.43 7.56
C LEU A 105 3.08 4.24 7.54
N ASN A 106 2.14 3.93 8.45
CA ASN A 106 0.86 4.63 8.50
C ASN A 106 1.04 6.12 8.86
N TYR A 107 1.94 6.42 9.81
CA TYR A 107 2.29 7.79 10.14
C TYR A 107 2.93 8.52 8.96
N ALA A 108 3.87 7.88 8.24
CA ALA A 108 4.51 8.48 7.06
C ALA A 108 3.51 8.80 5.94
N ILE A 109 2.56 7.90 5.66
CA ILE A 109 1.49 8.12 4.67
C ILE A 109 0.60 9.30 5.11
N PHE A 110 0.24 9.35 6.39
CA PHE A 110 -0.57 10.42 6.94
C PHE A 110 0.13 11.78 6.84
N VAL A 111 1.40 11.86 7.26
CA VAL A 111 2.22 13.08 7.15
C VAL A 111 2.35 13.51 5.70
N CYS A 112 2.66 12.57 4.79
CA CYS A 112 2.75 12.83 3.35
C CYS A 112 1.44 13.42 2.80
N THR A 113 0.29 12.86 3.18
CA THR A 113 -1.04 13.39 2.78
C THR A 113 -1.36 14.73 3.42
N SER A 114 -0.86 14.99 4.63
CA SER A 114 -1.10 16.26 5.31
C SER A 114 -0.36 17.42 4.63
N VAL A 115 0.90 17.19 4.23
CA VAL A 115 1.76 18.19 3.57
C VAL A 115 1.44 18.29 2.09
N ASN A 116 1.31 17.16 1.40
CA ASN A 116 1.12 17.11 -0.05
C ASN A 116 -0.36 16.95 -0.45
N SER A 117 -0.65 17.05 -1.74
CA SER A 117 -1.97 16.67 -2.28
C SER A 117 -2.19 15.16 -2.21
N ALA A 118 -3.46 14.72 -2.19
CA ALA A 118 -3.80 13.29 -2.27
C ALA A 118 -3.24 12.63 -3.54
N LEU A 119 -3.16 13.38 -4.65
CA LEU A 119 -2.59 12.92 -5.91
C LEU A 119 -1.09 12.67 -5.79
N THR A 120 -0.34 13.60 -5.18
CA THR A 120 1.11 13.44 -4.97
C THR A 120 1.40 12.26 -4.05
N THR A 121 0.61 12.05 -2.98
CA THR A 121 0.74 10.86 -2.12
C THR A 121 0.54 9.56 -2.90
N ALA A 122 -0.44 9.52 -3.81
CA ALA A 122 -0.67 8.34 -4.65
C ALA A 122 0.52 8.05 -5.58
N VAL A 123 1.12 9.07 -6.20
CA VAL A 123 2.30 8.90 -7.06
C VAL A 123 3.52 8.41 -6.27
N VAL A 124 3.75 8.94 -5.06
CA VAL A 124 4.81 8.44 -4.16
C VAL A 124 4.52 6.99 -3.72
N GLY A 125 3.26 6.64 -3.50
CA GLY A 125 2.81 5.26 -3.26
C GLY A 125 3.14 4.32 -4.41
N CYS A 126 2.91 4.75 -5.66
CA CYS A 126 3.30 4.00 -6.85
C CYS A 126 4.82 3.84 -6.95
N LEU A 127 5.60 4.87 -6.63
CA LEU A 127 7.06 4.80 -6.61
C LEU A 127 7.56 3.77 -5.57
N LYS A 128 6.95 3.77 -4.37
CA LYS A 128 7.22 2.78 -3.33
C LYS A 128 6.96 1.36 -3.83
N ASN A 129 5.82 1.13 -4.51
CA ASN A 129 5.49 -0.19 -5.06
C ASN A 129 6.53 -0.62 -6.11
N VAL A 130 6.93 0.27 -7.02
CA VAL A 130 7.98 -0.02 -8.00
C VAL A 130 9.30 -0.39 -7.31
N ALA A 131 9.72 0.35 -6.28
CA ALA A 131 10.92 0.04 -5.51
C ALA A 131 10.84 -1.34 -4.85
N THR A 132 9.69 -1.70 -4.27
CA THR A 132 9.48 -3.04 -3.71
C THR A 132 9.54 -4.14 -4.77
N THR A 133 9.05 -3.89 -5.99
CA THR A 133 9.18 -4.85 -7.10
C THR A 133 10.63 -5.05 -7.52
N PHE A 134 11.45 -3.99 -7.57
CA PHE A 134 12.90 -4.12 -7.83
C PHE A 134 13.62 -4.93 -6.74
N LEU A 135 13.26 -4.73 -5.47
CA LEU A 135 13.78 -5.55 -4.37
C LEU A 135 13.36 -7.02 -4.50
N GLY A 136 12.09 -7.29 -4.86
CA GLY A 136 11.60 -8.65 -5.11
C GLY A 136 12.32 -9.33 -6.29
N MET A 137 12.63 -8.57 -7.35
CA MET A 137 13.45 -9.05 -8.46
C MET A 137 14.87 -9.43 -8.03
N LEU A 138 15.49 -8.66 -7.12
CA LEU A 138 16.83 -8.93 -6.63
C LEU A 138 16.90 -10.15 -5.71
N LEU A 139 15.85 -10.39 -4.93
CA LEU A 139 15.75 -11.50 -3.97
C LEU A 139 15.33 -12.83 -4.61
N GLY A 140 15.00 -12.85 -5.91
CA GLY A 140 14.84 -14.07 -6.70
C GLY A 140 13.43 -14.68 -6.72
N ASP A 141 12.48 -14.12 -5.99
CA ASP A 141 11.08 -14.59 -5.96
C ASP A 141 10.26 -14.16 -7.19
N TYR A 142 10.88 -13.48 -8.16
CA TYR A 142 10.19 -12.89 -9.31
C TYR A 142 10.46 -13.63 -10.62
N ILE A 143 9.38 -14.02 -11.32
CA ILE A 143 9.44 -14.59 -12.66
C ILE A 143 9.72 -13.47 -13.67
N PHE A 144 10.96 -13.39 -14.13
CA PHE A 144 11.41 -12.30 -14.99
C PHE A 144 10.84 -12.38 -16.42
N ALA A 145 10.22 -11.29 -16.86
CA ALA A 145 9.80 -11.08 -18.25
C ALA A 145 10.26 -9.70 -18.75
N TRP A 146 10.87 -9.67 -19.95
CA TRP A 146 11.41 -8.44 -20.55
C TRP A 146 10.37 -7.33 -20.74
N VAL A 147 9.16 -7.68 -21.18
CA VAL A 147 8.08 -6.71 -21.40
C VAL A 147 7.57 -6.15 -20.06
N ASN A 148 7.52 -6.98 -19.02
CA ASN A 148 7.15 -6.54 -17.68
C ASN A 148 8.20 -5.56 -17.11
N PHE A 149 9.48 -5.91 -17.24
CA PHE A 149 10.58 -5.02 -16.85
C PHE A 149 10.53 -3.65 -17.56
N ILE A 150 10.30 -3.64 -18.88
CA ILE A 150 10.17 -2.38 -19.64
C ILE A 150 8.95 -1.58 -19.16
N GLY A 151 7.81 -2.22 -18.94
CA GLY A 151 6.60 -1.57 -18.44
C GLY A 151 6.81 -0.90 -17.07
N ILE A 152 7.48 -1.58 -16.14
CA ILE A 152 7.82 -1.03 -14.81
C ILE A 152 8.72 0.20 -14.96
N ASN A 153 9.74 0.16 -15.82
CA ASN A 153 10.64 1.30 -16.05
C ASN A 153 9.92 2.50 -16.70
N ILE A 154 9.01 2.27 -17.64
CA ILE A 154 8.16 3.34 -18.22
C ILE A 154 7.25 3.94 -17.14
N SER A 155 6.72 3.12 -16.24
CA SER A 155 5.91 3.59 -15.13
C SER A 155 6.73 4.47 -14.18
N LEU A 156 7.94 4.02 -13.79
CA LEU A 156 8.89 4.76 -12.96
C LEU A 156 9.22 6.12 -13.57
N PHE A 157 9.57 6.16 -14.84
CA PHE A 157 9.89 7.41 -15.55
C PHE A 157 8.73 8.39 -15.50
N GLY A 158 7.50 7.91 -15.75
CA GLY A 158 6.31 8.75 -15.66
C GLY A 158 6.06 9.33 -14.26
N SER A 159 6.35 8.58 -13.20
CA SER A 159 6.24 9.08 -11.82
C SER A 159 7.30 10.15 -11.53
N LEU A 160 8.54 9.96 -12.00
CA LEU A 160 9.63 10.93 -11.83
C LEU A 160 9.35 12.24 -12.58
N VAL A 161 8.84 12.17 -13.82
CA VAL A 161 8.45 13.36 -14.59
C VAL A 161 7.35 14.14 -13.89
N TYR A 162 6.35 13.45 -13.33
CA TYR A 162 5.30 14.11 -12.53
C TYR A 162 5.89 14.81 -11.30
N SER A 163 6.75 14.13 -10.54
CA SER A 163 7.40 14.71 -9.37
C SER A 163 8.25 15.94 -9.73
N TYR A 164 8.99 15.89 -10.84
CA TYR A 164 9.77 17.03 -11.33
C TYR A 164 8.89 18.21 -11.74
N GLY A 165 7.80 17.95 -12.47
CA GLY A 165 6.83 18.97 -12.86
C GLY A 165 6.21 19.66 -11.63
N LYS A 166 5.79 18.87 -10.63
CA LYS A 166 5.21 19.41 -9.40
C LYS A 166 6.22 20.23 -8.59
N PHE A 167 7.48 19.79 -8.52
CA PHE A 167 8.55 20.52 -7.85
C PHE A 167 8.89 21.86 -8.51
N THR A 168 8.67 21.98 -9.83
CA THR A 168 8.93 23.23 -10.58
C THR A 168 7.75 24.21 -10.49
N GLU A 169 6.57 23.72 -10.14
CA GLU A 169 5.34 24.51 -10.00
C GLU A 169 5.20 25.15 -8.61
N ASP A 170 5.90 24.59 -7.61
CA ASP A 170 6.04 25.13 -6.24
C ASP A 170 7.28 26.04 -6.14
#